data_AF-A0A7J3MWK7-F1
#
_entry.id   AF-A0A7J3MWK7-F1
#
_cell.length_a   1.000
_cell.length_b   1.000
_cell.length_c   1.000
_cell.angle_alpha   90.00
_cell.angle_beta   90.00
_cell.angle_gamma   90.00
#
_symmetry.space_group_name_H-M   'P 1'
#
loop_
_entity.id
_entity.type
_entity.pdbx_description
1 polymer ?
#
loop_
_entity_poly.entity_id
_entity_poly.type
_entity_poly.pdbx_seq_one_letter_code
_entity_poly.pdbx_strand_id
1 'polypeptide(L)'
;LIMHSIEGWVLLPLVIWRFQLYTDPRKPVAVPSGVREVGKPNDVSPVIVTSNYALTYSIVLSDLEKAKVNAWLVVIDTEGLAIDVAVAGRKFTGEKVAEVIRASNLDKKVKHNILIIPGKATRVSGDIEDSTGWRVIVGPMDSSELGKFIEKEFVESKIRELSTQ
;
A
#
# COMPACT_ATOMS: atom_id res chain seq x y z
N LEU A 1 -7.81 26.97 24.52
CA LEU A 1 -7.07 26.29 25.60
C LEU A 1 -5.92 27.20 25.99
N ILE A 2 -5.91 27.70 27.22
CA ILE A 2 -4.72 28.37 27.78
C ILE A 2 -3.96 27.28 28.53
N MET A 3 -2.66 27.15 28.26
CA MET A 3 -1.83 26.09 28.85
C MET A 3 -0.67 26.69 29.64
N HIS A 4 -0.24 25.99 30.69
CA HIS A 4 0.88 26.40 31.54
C HIS A 4 2.24 25.87 31.08
N SER A 5 2.29 25.07 30.01
CA SER A 5 3.53 24.55 29.42
C SER A 5 3.53 24.76 27.91
N ILE A 6 4.73 25.06 27.38
CA ILE A 6 5.03 25.21 25.95
C ILE A 6 5.89 24.06 25.42
N GLU A 7 6.15 23.05 26.25
CA GLU A 7 6.99 21.92 25.88
C GLU A 7 6.33 21.08 24.79
N GLY A 8 7.14 20.65 23.81
CA GLY A 8 6.64 19.95 22.62
C GLY A 8 5.89 18.66 22.95
N TRP A 9 6.34 17.88 23.92
CA TRP A 9 5.68 16.62 24.32
C TRP A 9 4.33 16.82 25.01
N VAL A 10 4.10 17.99 25.64
CA VAL A 10 2.80 18.34 26.22
C VAL A 10 1.82 18.78 25.12
N LEU A 11 2.33 19.54 24.15
CA LEU A 11 1.52 20.07 23.04
C LEU A 11 1.19 19.03 21.98
N LEU A 12 2.11 18.12 21.65
CA LEU A 12 1.94 17.12 20.59
C LEU A 12 0.65 16.28 20.72
N PRO A 13 0.35 15.63 21.87
CA PRO A 13 -0.87 14.83 21.98
C PRO A 13 -2.14 15.69 21.86
N LEU A 14 -2.14 16.92 22.39
CA LEU A 14 -3.29 17.82 22.29
C LEU A 14 -3.53 18.29 20.86
N VAL A 15 -2.46 18.58 20.11
CA VAL A 15 -2.55 18.98 18.71
C VAL A 15 -3.03 17.81 17.84
N ILE A 16 -2.45 16.62 18.03
CA ILE A 16 -2.90 15.40 17.33
C ILE A 16 -4.37 15.11 17.65
N TRP A 17 -4.75 15.20 18.93
CA TRP A 17 -6.13 14.95 19.34
C TRP A 17 -7.12 15.95 18.76
N ARG A 18 -6.74 17.22 18.70
CA ARG A 18 -7.54 18.23 17.99
C ARG A 18 -7.72 17.88 16.52
N PHE A 19 -6.67 17.44 15.82
CA PHE A 19 -6.81 17.01 14.42
C PHE A 19 -7.79 15.83 14.29
N GLN A 20 -7.69 14.83 15.17
CA GLN A 20 -8.60 13.68 15.14
C GLN A 20 -10.07 14.11 15.42
N LEU A 21 -10.29 14.98 16.40
CA LEU A 21 -11.63 15.41 16.81
C LEU A 21 -12.32 16.30 15.77
N TYR A 22 -11.57 17.19 15.12
CA TYR A 22 -12.10 18.18 14.17
C TYR A 22 -12.01 17.72 12.71
N THR A 23 -11.64 16.46 12.45
CA THR A 23 -11.73 15.88 11.10
C THR A 23 -13.20 15.64 10.75
N ASP A 24 -13.61 16.03 9.54
CA ASP A 24 -14.99 15.79 9.06
C ASP A 24 -15.25 14.28 9.01
N PRO A 25 -16.19 13.73 9.82
CA PRO A 25 -16.43 12.30 9.85
C PRO A 25 -17.06 11.77 8.55
N ARG A 26 -17.56 12.64 7.67
CA ARG A 26 -18.17 12.25 6.39
C ARG A 26 -17.16 12.09 5.27
N LYS A 27 -15.98 12.70 5.39
CA LYS A 27 -14.93 12.68 4.37
C LYS A 27 -13.68 12.02 4.92
N PRO A 28 -13.44 10.74 4.59
CA PRO A 28 -12.21 10.08 4.96
C PRO A 28 -10.99 10.85 4.45
N VAL A 29 -9.94 10.91 5.27
CA VAL A 29 -8.68 11.53 4.87
C VAL A 29 -8.00 10.60 3.86
N ALA A 30 -7.78 11.10 2.64
CA ALA A 30 -7.20 10.34 1.54
C ALA A 30 -5.88 10.93 1.07
N VAL A 31 -5.00 10.08 0.56
CA VAL A 31 -3.73 10.42 -0.07
C VAL A 31 -3.92 10.41 -1.59
N PRO A 32 -3.19 11.24 -2.37
CA PRO A 32 -3.26 11.16 -3.82
C PRO A 32 -2.83 9.77 -4.31
N SER A 33 -3.67 9.18 -5.17
CA SER A 33 -3.39 7.90 -5.83
C SER A 33 -2.19 8.01 -6.76
N GLY A 34 -1.59 6.86 -7.05
CA GLY A 34 -0.39 6.75 -7.87
C GLY A 34 0.67 5.87 -7.22
N VAL A 35 1.85 5.90 -7.80
CA VAL A 35 2.95 5.03 -7.39
C VAL A 35 3.95 5.83 -6.57
N ARG A 36 4.33 5.25 -5.43
CA ARG A 36 5.28 5.81 -4.49
C ARG A 36 6.50 4.91 -4.40
N GLU A 37 7.66 5.54 -4.34
CA GLU A 37 8.94 4.86 -4.15
C GLU A 37 9.20 4.78 -2.65
N VAL A 38 9.35 3.57 -2.12
CA VAL A 38 9.72 3.35 -0.72
C VAL A 38 11.20 2.98 -0.68
N GLY A 39 12.01 3.82 -0.02
CA GLY A 39 13.45 3.67 0.00
C GLY A 39 14.08 3.96 -1.37
N LYS A 40 14.82 3.00 -1.92
CA LYS A 40 15.44 3.05 -3.25
C LYS A 40 15.09 1.79 -4.04
N PRO A 41 13.88 1.71 -4.62
CA PRO A 41 13.46 0.53 -5.36
C PRO A 41 14.28 0.38 -6.65
N ASN A 42 14.61 -0.87 -6.96
CA ASN A 42 15.26 -1.31 -8.20
C ASN A 42 14.24 -2.00 -9.13
N ASP A 43 14.74 -2.47 -10.26
CA ASP A 43 14.02 -3.21 -11.31
C ASP A 43 13.55 -4.62 -10.90
N VAL A 44 13.97 -5.08 -9.72
CA VAL A 44 13.62 -6.39 -9.13
C VAL A 44 12.84 -6.22 -7.82
N SER A 45 12.47 -4.98 -7.47
CA SER A 45 11.83 -4.67 -6.18
C SER A 45 10.35 -5.05 -6.19
N PRO A 46 9.83 -5.55 -5.05
CA PRO A 46 8.43 -5.92 -4.92
C PRO A 46 7.49 -4.75 -5.23
N VAL A 47 6.39 -5.08 -5.91
CA VAL A 47 5.28 -4.16 -6.18
C VAL A 47 4.15 -4.50 -5.22
N ILE A 48 3.78 -3.56 -4.36
CA ILE A 48 2.80 -3.75 -3.29
C ILE A 48 1.61 -2.83 -3.55
N VAL A 49 0.38 -3.36 -3.51
CA VAL A 49 -0.83 -2.55 -3.66
C VAL A 49 -1.42 -2.18 -2.31
N THR A 50 -1.82 -0.93 -2.18
CA THR A 50 -2.54 -0.41 -1.01
C THR A 50 -3.66 0.53 -1.42
N SER A 51 -4.56 0.84 -0.48
CA SER A 51 -5.62 1.83 -0.69
C SER A 51 -5.15 3.25 -0.36
N ASN A 52 -5.85 4.26 -0.88
CA ASN A 52 -5.52 5.66 -0.64
C ASN A 52 -6.02 6.21 0.71
N TYR A 53 -6.53 5.37 1.60
CA TYR A 53 -6.88 5.80 2.95
C TYR A 53 -5.61 6.19 3.73
N ALA A 54 -5.55 7.42 4.23
CA ALA A 54 -4.32 7.98 4.79
C ALA A 54 -3.72 7.14 5.90
N LEU A 55 -4.55 6.60 6.80
CA LEU A 55 -4.07 5.76 7.88
C LEU A 55 -3.49 4.43 7.37
N THR A 56 -4.17 3.75 6.44
CA THR A 56 -3.66 2.51 5.83
C THR A 56 -2.35 2.76 5.09
N TYR A 57 -2.28 3.81 4.28
CA TYR A 57 -1.07 4.20 3.57
C TYR A 57 0.09 4.48 4.53
N SER A 58 -0.12 5.30 5.56
CA SER A 58 0.94 5.68 6.50
C SER A 58 1.47 4.50 7.32
N ILE A 59 0.60 3.56 7.71
CA ILE A 59 1.02 2.35 8.44
C ILE A 59 1.88 1.47 7.52
N VAL A 60 1.41 1.19 6.30
CA VAL A 60 2.16 0.37 5.31
C VAL A 60 3.51 1.00 4.99
N LEU A 61 3.55 2.32 4.78
CA LEU A 61 4.80 3.04 4.51
C LEU A 61 5.78 2.92 5.69
N SER A 62 5.31 3.20 6.92
CA SER A 62 6.12 3.08 8.14
C SER A 62 6.67 1.67 8.32
N ASP A 63 5.87 0.64 8.06
CA ASP A 63 6.30 -0.74 8.26
C ASP A 63 7.32 -1.18 7.21
N LEU A 64 7.18 -0.74 5.96
CA LEU A 64 8.18 -0.97 4.91
C LEU A 64 9.51 -0.27 5.23
N GLU A 65 9.46 0.97 5.72
CA GLU A 65 10.64 1.72 6.15
C GLU A 65 11.34 1.05 7.35
N LYS A 66 10.58 0.61 8.35
CA LYS A 66 11.12 -0.12 9.51
C LYS A 66 11.75 -1.45 9.11
N ALA A 67 11.13 -2.15 8.15
CA ALA A 67 11.65 -3.39 7.60
C ALA A 67 12.84 -3.17 6.64
N LYS A 68 13.19 -1.92 6.31
CA LYS A 68 14.24 -1.56 5.34
C LYS A 68 14.06 -2.22 3.97
N VAL A 69 12.80 -2.42 3.57
CA VAL A 69 12.46 -3.01 2.28
C VAL A 69 12.35 -1.90 1.24
N ASN A 70 13.07 -2.05 0.13
CA ASN A 70 12.89 -1.19 -1.04
C ASN A 70 11.74 -1.75 -1.88
N ALA A 71 10.69 -0.97 -2.10
CA ALA A 71 9.48 -1.44 -2.78
C ALA A 71 8.80 -0.34 -3.59
N TRP A 72 8.04 -0.77 -4.61
CA TRP A 72 7.10 0.07 -5.34
C TRP A 72 5.74 -0.03 -4.68
N LEU A 73 5.26 1.06 -4.08
CA LEU A 73 3.96 1.12 -3.43
C LEU A 73 2.92 1.72 -4.38
N VAL A 74 2.00 0.90 -4.85
CA VAL A 74 0.90 1.27 -5.73
C VAL A 74 -0.31 1.66 -4.88
N VAL A 75 -0.65 2.94 -4.88
CA VAL A 75 -1.79 3.48 -4.13
C VAL A 75 -2.97 3.63 -5.07
N ILE A 76 -4.01 2.82 -4.88
CA ILE A 76 -5.25 2.92 -5.65
C ILE A 76 -6.26 3.87 -4.99
N ASP A 77 -7.07 4.54 -5.81
CA ASP A 77 -8.13 5.41 -5.29
C ASP A 77 -9.36 4.58 -4.88
N THR A 78 -9.57 4.47 -3.57
CA THR A 78 -10.72 3.82 -2.94
C THR A 78 -11.64 4.82 -2.26
N GLU A 79 -11.60 6.10 -2.64
CA GLU A 79 -12.36 7.19 -2.01
C GLU A 79 -11.98 7.38 -0.52
N GLY A 80 -10.74 7.04 -0.17
CA GLY A 80 -10.24 7.11 1.20
C GLY A 80 -10.77 6.00 2.12
N LEU A 81 -11.26 4.89 1.56
CA LEU A 81 -11.72 3.74 2.34
C LEU A 81 -10.59 2.76 2.67
N ALA A 82 -10.66 2.17 3.87
CA ALA A 82 -9.80 1.06 4.27
C ALA A 82 -10.02 -0.17 3.37
N ILE A 83 -9.02 -1.05 3.28
CA ILE A 83 -9.01 -2.17 2.33
C ILE A 83 -10.25 -3.07 2.46
N ASP A 84 -10.61 -3.51 3.68
CA ASP A 84 -11.78 -4.40 3.89
C ASP A 84 -13.08 -3.78 3.38
N VAL A 85 -13.26 -2.49 3.66
CA VAL A 85 -14.46 -1.72 3.28
C VAL A 85 -14.45 -1.45 1.78
N ALA A 86 -13.29 -1.14 1.21
CA ALA A 86 -13.13 -0.90 -0.22
C ALA A 86 -13.40 -2.17 -1.04
N VAL A 87 -12.99 -3.34 -0.55
CA VAL A 87 -13.29 -4.64 -1.16
C VAL A 87 -14.79 -4.92 -1.08
N ALA A 88 -15.41 -4.75 0.09
CA ALA A 88 -16.85 -4.94 0.26
C ALA A 88 -17.69 -3.96 -0.59
N GLY A 89 -17.23 -2.71 -0.67
CA GLY A 89 -17.83 -1.64 -1.47
C GLY A 89 -17.51 -1.67 -2.96
N ARG A 90 -16.77 -2.69 -3.44
CA ARG A 90 -16.32 -2.82 -4.84
C ARG A 90 -15.58 -1.60 -5.37
N LYS A 91 -14.86 -0.90 -4.49
CA LYS A 91 -13.99 0.23 -4.83
C LYS A 91 -12.54 -0.20 -5.01
N PHE A 92 -12.17 -1.38 -4.53
CA PHE A 92 -10.90 -2.06 -4.77
C PHE A 92 -11.10 -3.13 -5.85
N THR A 93 -10.88 -2.76 -7.12
CA THR A 93 -11.09 -3.62 -8.30
C THR A 93 -9.82 -3.76 -9.13
N GLY A 94 -9.73 -4.84 -9.91
CA GLY A 94 -8.63 -5.07 -10.83
C GLY A 94 -8.43 -3.96 -11.85
N GLU A 95 -9.53 -3.40 -12.37
CA GLU A 95 -9.49 -2.29 -13.33
C GLU A 95 -8.75 -1.06 -12.80
N LYS A 96 -9.02 -0.65 -11.56
CA LYS A 96 -8.34 0.50 -10.94
C LYS A 96 -6.87 0.24 -10.70
N VAL A 97 -6.51 -0.98 -10.31
CA VAL A 97 -5.11 -1.39 -10.16
C VAL A 97 -4.40 -1.30 -11.52
N ALA A 98 -5.01 -1.85 -12.57
CA ALA A 98 -4.48 -1.80 -13.93
C ALA A 98 -4.34 -0.37 -14.46
N GLU A 99 -5.30 0.51 -14.17
CA GLU A 99 -5.25 1.92 -14.54
C GLU A 99 -4.03 2.61 -13.91
N VAL A 100 -3.80 2.42 -12.60
CA VAL A 100 -2.65 3.02 -11.90
C VAL A 100 -1.32 2.46 -12.43
N ILE A 101 -1.24 1.16 -12.72
CA ILE A 101 -0.03 0.53 -13.30
C ILE A 101 0.29 1.14 -14.66
N ARG A 102 -0.70 1.25 -15.56
CA ARG A 102 -0.53 1.83 -16.89
C ARG A 102 -0.17 3.32 -16.81
N ALA A 103 -0.86 4.08 -15.97
CA ALA A 103 -0.62 5.51 -15.79
C ALA A 103 0.80 5.81 -15.26
N SER A 104 1.33 4.93 -14.41
CA SER A 104 2.67 5.05 -13.82
C SER A 104 3.79 4.42 -14.65
N ASN A 105 3.45 3.79 -15.79
CA ASN A 105 4.38 3.01 -16.61
C ASN A 105 5.21 2.00 -15.81
N LEU A 106 4.58 1.31 -14.84
CA LEU A 106 5.28 0.40 -13.95
C LEU A 106 5.93 -0.77 -14.71
N ASP A 107 5.32 -1.18 -15.83
CA ASP A 107 5.82 -2.22 -16.73
C ASP A 107 7.22 -1.91 -17.30
N LYS A 108 7.61 -0.63 -17.34
CA LYS A 108 8.95 -0.20 -17.79
C LYS A 108 9.95 -0.08 -16.64
N LYS A 109 9.46 0.03 -15.40
CA LYS A 109 10.29 0.23 -14.20
C LYS A 109 10.70 -1.09 -13.55
N VAL A 110 9.89 -2.13 -13.71
CA VAL A 110 10.07 -3.43 -13.07
C VAL A 110 10.20 -4.51 -14.15
N LYS A 111 11.14 -5.43 -14.00
CA LYS A 111 11.39 -6.53 -14.96
C LYS A 111 10.46 -7.73 -14.77
N HIS A 112 9.64 -7.73 -13.73
CA HIS A 112 8.74 -8.81 -13.37
C HIS A 112 7.29 -8.33 -13.33
N ASN A 113 6.36 -9.23 -13.65
CA ASN A 113 4.92 -8.95 -13.61
C ASN A 113 4.32 -9.63 -12.37
N ILE A 114 4.82 -9.26 -11.19
CA ILE A 114 4.39 -9.83 -9.91
C ILE A 114 3.92 -8.70 -9.01
N LEU A 115 2.72 -8.86 -8.45
CA LEU A 115 2.05 -7.87 -7.65
C LEU A 115 1.60 -8.47 -6.31
N ILE A 116 1.89 -7.80 -5.20
CA ILE A 116 1.54 -8.22 -3.86
C ILE A 116 0.27 -7.47 -3.43
N ILE A 117 -0.79 -8.20 -3.13
CA ILE A 117 -2.02 -7.64 -2.55
C ILE A 117 -2.08 -7.87 -1.05
N PRO A 118 -2.78 -7.02 -0.29
CA PRO A 118 -3.06 -7.28 1.12
C PRO A 118 -3.87 -8.56 1.29
N GLY A 119 -3.65 -9.33 2.37
CA GLY A 119 -4.42 -10.55 2.64
C GLY A 119 -5.93 -10.30 2.75
N LYS A 120 -6.31 -9.10 3.19
CA LYS A 120 -7.69 -8.59 3.23
C LYS A 120 -8.36 -8.47 1.85
N ALA A 121 -7.58 -8.37 0.79
CA ALA A 121 -8.03 -8.30 -0.59
C ALA A 121 -7.97 -9.66 -1.33
N THR A 122 -7.77 -10.78 -0.63
CA THR A 122 -7.70 -12.13 -1.26
C THR A 122 -8.90 -12.42 -2.17
N ARG A 123 -10.10 -11.97 -1.80
CA ARG A 123 -11.33 -12.22 -2.58
C ARG A 123 -11.33 -11.63 -3.99
N VAL A 124 -10.52 -10.59 -4.22
CA VAL A 124 -10.43 -9.88 -5.50
C VAL A 124 -9.15 -10.21 -6.25
N SER A 125 -8.37 -11.20 -5.80
CA SER A 125 -7.11 -11.59 -6.45
C SER A 125 -7.31 -12.00 -7.91
N GLY A 126 -8.32 -12.82 -8.20
CA GLY A 126 -8.61 -13.28 -9.56
C GLY A 126 -8.98 -12.13 -10.51
N ASP A 127 -9.84 -11.21 -10.05
CA ASP A 127 -10.22 -10.01 -10.81
C ASP A 127 -9.00 -9.12 -11.14
N ILE A 128 -8.05 -9.02 -10.20
CA ILE A 128 -6.81 -8.27 -10.40
C ILE A 128 -5.88 -8.98 -11.40
N GLU A 129 -5.72 -10.30 -11.29
CA GLU A 129 -4.92 -11.08 -12.25
C GLU A 129 -5.47 -10.95 -13.67
N ASP A 130 -6.78 -11.11 -13.84
CA ASP A 130 -7.46 -11.01 -15.14
C ASP A 130 -7.34 -9.60 -15.75
N SER A 131 -7.47 -8.55 -14.92
CA SER A 131 -7.45 -7.16 -15.38
C SER A 131 -6.03 -6.64 -15.68
N THR A 132 -5.04 -7.07 -14.90
CA THR A 132 -3.66 -6.57 -14.99
C THR A 132 -2.79 -7.44 -15.89
N GLY A 133 -3.07 -8.74 -15.99
CA GLY A 133 -2.16 -9.72 -16.59
C GLY A 133 -0.89 -9.97 -15.77
N TRP A 134 -0.84 -9.46 -14.53
CA TRP A 134 0.25 -9.67 -13.59
C TRP A 134 -0.11 -10.81 -12.64
N ARG A 135 0.89 -11.59 -12.23
CA ARG A 135 0.71 -12.63 -11.22
C ARG A 135 0.50 -11.98 -9.85
N VAL A 136 -0.58 -12.35 -9.17
CA VAL A 136 -0.92 -11.78 -7.86
C VAL A 136 -0.49 -12.74 -6.75
N ILE A 137 0.26 -12.20 -5.79
CA ILE A 137 0.64 -12.90 -4.56
C ILE A 137 -0.14 -12.28 -3.40
N VAL A 138 -0.79 -13.13 -2.62
CA VAL A 138 -1.49 -12.72 -1.40
C VAL A 138 -0.47 -12.51 -0.29
N GLY A 139 -0.35 -11.27 0.17
CA GLY A 139 0.47 -10.87 1.30
C GLY A 139 -0.22 -11.13 2.65
N PRO A 140 0.43 -10.71 3.76
CA PRO A 140 -0.09 -10.90 5.11
C PRO A 140 -1.38 -10.09 5.36
N MET A 141 -2.09 -10.45 6.44
CA MET A 141 -3.27 -9.73 6.90
C MET A 141 -2.95 -8.38 7.54
N ASP A 142 -1.76 -8.27 8.12
CA ASP A 142 -1.24 -7.06 8.76
C ASP A 142 0.08 -6.62 8.09
N SER A 143 0.27 -5.31 7.96
CA SER A 143 1.46 -4.73 7.31
C SER A 143 2.73 -4.94 8.11
N SER A 144 2.61 -5.14 9.42
CA SER A 144 3.74 -5.40 10.33
C SER A 144 4.54 -6.66 9.95
N GLU A 145 3.89 -7.61 9.27
CA GLU A 145 4.51 -8.87 8.83
C GLU A 145 5.10 -8.80 7.42
N LEU A 146 4.94 -7.69 6.70
CA LEU A 146 5.41 -7.54 5.31
C LEU A 146 6.91 -7.78 5.16
N GLY A 147 7.72 -7.30 6.10
CA GLY A 147 9.18 -7.53 6.07
C GLY A 147 9.53 -9.02 6.06
N LYS A 148 8.95 -9.80 6.99
CA LYS A 148 9.16 -11.24 7.07
C LYS A 148 8.59 -11.99 5.88
N PHE A 149 7.45 -11.53 5.35
CA PHE A 149 6.82 -12.13 4.18
C PHE A 149 7.71 -11.99 2.95
N ILE A 150 8.25 -10.78 2.71
CA ILE A 150 9.11 -10.49 1.56
C ILE A 150 10.41 -11.29 1.67
N GLU A 151 11.02 -11.38 2.84
CA GLU A 151 12.24 -12.18 3.05
C GLU A 151 12.05 -13.69 2.80
N LYS A 152 10.84 -14.23 2.99
CA LYS A 152 10.57 -15.67 2.84
C LYS A 152 10.00 -16.05 1.47
N GLU A 153 9.03 -15.27 1.00
CA GLU A 153 8.26 -15.57 -0.22
C GLU A 153 8.72 -14.77 -1.43
N PHE A 154 9.38 -13.62 -1.21
CA PHE A 154 9.81 -12.70 -2.26
C PHE A 154 11.35 -12.60 -2.30
N VAL A 155 12.01 -13.75 -2.41
CA VAL A 155 13.48 -13.84 -2.55
C VAL A 155 13.86 -13.77 -4.03
N GLU A 156 14.94 -13.06 -4.35
CA GLU A 156 15.55 -12.89 -5.68
C GLU A 156 15.69 -14.20 -6.50
N SER A 157 15.79 -15.35 -5.81
CA SER A 157 15.86 -16.68 -6.41
C SER A 157 14.55 -17.13 -7.10
N LYS A 158 13.38 -16.79 -6.53
CA LYS A 158 12.05 -17.13 -7.11
C LYS A 158 11.70 -16.28 -8.33
N ILE A 159 12.28 -15.08 -8.43
CA ILE A 159 12.07 -14.18 -9.57
C ILE A 159 12.76 -14.72 -10.83
N ARG A 160 13.92 -15.38 -10.71
CA ARG A 160 14.61 -16.05 -11.83
C ARG A 160 13.86 -17.29 -12.34
N GLU A 161 13.19 -18.03 -11.47
CA GLU A 161 12.34 -19.15 -11.89
C GLU A 161 11.08 -18.67 -12.64
N LEU A 162 10.55 -17.50 -12.27
CA LEU A 162 9.36 -16.91 -12.87
C LEU A 162 9.61 -16.12 -14.16
N SER A 163 10.84 -15.72 -14.45
CA SER A 163 11.22 -15.10 -15.72
C SER A 163 11.62 -16.11 -16.81
N THR A 164 11.68 -17.41 -16.48
CA THR A 164 12.15 -18.48 -17.38
C THR A 164 11.03 -19.45 -17.81
N GLN A 165 9.80 -19.21 -17.37
CA GLN A 165 8.57 -19.84 -17.88
C GLN A 165 7.77 -18.82 -18.67
#